data_AF-A0A7Y3W694-F1
#
_entry.id   AF-A0A7Y3W694-F1
#
_cell.length_a   1.000
_cell.length_b   1.000
_cell.length_c   1.000
_cell.angle_alpha   90.00
_cell.angle_beta   90.00
_cell.angle_gamma   90.00
#
_symmetry.space_group_name_H-M   'P 1'
#
loop_
_entity.id
_entity.type
_entity.pdbx_description
1 polymer ?
#
loop_
_entity_poly.entity_id
_entity_poly.type
_entity_poly.pdbx_seq_one_letter_code
_entity_poly.pdbx_strand_id
1 'polypeptide(L)'
;MDRRGFIAGASAAALCCGGGTASAQRYRLMCSYAGGTTGQGLLPATRRAIVELQSIMRALGYRAPLEIYQGGVPNAAATVIGGRPVVLYNAGFLNGLARCHSAAAVTVLAHEVGHHANLDTQWTAQFKHPWSKELGADFVSGVAMRRMGYSWRDAQSGINCSFGPFSPGNQSHPDSQRRLRAINDGYSAG
;
A
#
# COMPACT_ATOMS: atom_id res chain seq x y z
N MET A 1 -53.53 48.66 11.35
CA MET A 1 -53.84 47.37 10.71
C MET A 1 -53.45 47.49 9.25
N ASP A 2 -52.36 46.83 8.83
CA ASP A 2 -52.05 46.37 7.46
C ASP A 2 -50.64 45.76 7.53
N ARG A 3 -50.41 44.44 7.46
CA ARG A 3 -50.53 43.46 6.36
C ARG A 3 -49.65 43.73 5.13
N ARG A 4 -48.49 43.04 5.17
CA ARG A 4 -47.83 42.29 4.08
C ARG A 4 -47.14 43.05 2.92
N GLY A 5 -45.82 42.92 2.87
CA GLY A 5 -45.00 42.79 1.65
C GLY A 5 -43.74 41.99 2.01
N PHE A 6 -43.61 40.70 1.71
CA PHE A 6 -43.18 40.06 0.45
C PHE A 6 -41.74 40.38 -0.02
N ILE A 7 -40.90 39.34 0.11
CA ILE A 7 -39.84 38.83 -0.78
C ILE A 7 -38.42 39.45 -0.75
N ALA A 8 -37.53 38.60 -0.24
CA ALA A 8 -36.22 38.16 -0.74
C ALA A 8 -35.16 39.19 -1.18
N GLY A 9 -34.11 39.26 -0.36
CA GLY A 9 -32.75 39.58 -0.80
C GLY A 9 -31.85 38.38 -0.53
N ALA A 10 -31.52 37.65 -1.59
CA ALA A 10 -30.59 36.53 -1.58
C ALA A 10 -29.12 37.01 -1.73
N SER A 11 -28.21 36.10 -1.37
CA SER A 11 -26.87 35.93 -1.95
C SER A 11 -25.71 36.74 -1.36
N ALA A 12 -24.89 36.04 -0.57
CA ALA A 12 -23.45 35.92 -0.82
C ALA A 12 -22.89 34.70 -0.06
N ALA A 13 -23.33 33.50 -0.46
CA ALA A 13 -22.60 32.28 -0.11
C ALA A 13 -21.31 32.27 -0.93
N ALA A 14 -20.17 32.46 -0.26
CA ALA A 14 -18.87 32.26 -0.87
C ALA A 14 -18.73 30.77 -1.25
N LEU A 15 -18.99 30.46 -2.51
CA LEU A 15 -18.48 29.28 -3.18
C LEU A 15 -16.96 29.42 -3.24
N CYS A 16 -16.24 28.54 -2.53
CA CYS A 16 -14.89 28.14 -2.92
C CYS A 16 -14.75 26.63 -2.68
N CYS A 17 -14.98 25.91 -3.79
CA CYS A 17 -14.36 24.65 -4.16
C CYS A 17 -14.20 23.57 -3.08
N GLY A 18 -15.20 22.69 -3.01
CA GLY A 18 -15.05 21.37 -2.42
C GLY A 18 -13.90 20.62 -3.10
N GLY A 19 -12.85 20.33 -2.33
CA GLY A 19 -11.81 19.37 -2.69
C GLY A 19 -12.38 17.95 -2.67
N GLY A 20 -13.15 17.58 -3.69
CA GLY A 20 -13.48 16.20 -3.98
C GLY A 20 -12.24 15.50 -4.55
N THR A 21 -11.43 14.87 -3.70
CA THR A 21 -10.32 14.01 -4.14
C THR A 21 -10.73 12.54 -4.09
N ALA A 22 -10.63 11.91 -5.26
CA ALA A 22 -10.62 10.48 -5.56
C ALA A 22 -11.82 9.63 -5.10
N SER A 23 -12.80 9.49 -6.00
CA SER A 23 -13.68 8.31 -6.00
C SER A 23 -12.83 7.06 -6.30
N ALA A 24 -12.53 6.26 -5.26
CA ALA A 24 -11.88 4.96 -5.42
C ALA A 24 -12.87 3.96 -6.03
N GLN A 25 -12.66 3.60 -7.29
CA GLN A 25 -13.55 2.69 -8.00
C GLN A 25 -13.24 1.22 -7.65
N ARG A 26 -14.30 0.45 -7.38
CA ARG A 26 -14.27 -0.98 -6.99
C ARG A 26 -14.21 -1.89 -8.22
N TYR A 27 -13.42 -2.97 -8.20
CA TYR A 27 -13.48 -3.99 -9.27
C TYR A 27 -13.19 -5.44 -8.83
N ARG A 28 -13.85 -6.36 -9.56
CA ARG A 28 -13.56 -7.80 -9.76
C ARG A 28 -13.59 -8.01 -11.29
N LEU A 29 -12.59 -8.59 -11.98
CA LEU A 29 -12.77 -9.60 -13.06
C LEU A 29 -11.51 -10.13 -13.78
N MET A 30 -11.69 -11.38 -14.28
CA MET A 30 -10.79 -12.32 -14.94
C MET A 30 -10.50 -11.99 -16.43
N CYS A 31 -9.24 -11.69 -16.79
CA CYS A 31 -8.55 -11.70 -18.11
C CYS A 31 -9.01 -10.80 -19.30
N SER A 32 -8.03 -10.28 -20.09
CA SER A 32 -8.19 -9.91 -21.52
C SER A 32 -6.87 -10.09 -22.31
N TYR A 33 -6.93 -10.82 -23.44
CA TYR A 33 -5.84 -11.11 -24.38
C TYR A 33 -6.02 -10.40 -25.75
N ALA A 34 -7.13 -9.69 -25.98
CA ALA A 34 -7.51 -9.17 -27.31
C ALA A 34 -8.22 -7.80 -27.28
N GLY A 35 -7.89 -6.94 -26.32
CA GLY A 35 -8.35 -5.54 -26.28
C GLY A 35 -9.30 -5.24 -25.11
N GLY A 36 -8.91 -4.23 -24.32
CA GLY A 36 -9.77 -3.52 -23.37
C GLY A 36 -9.87 -4.06 -21.93
N THR A 37 -9.41 -3.21 -21.00
CA THR A 37 -9.67 -3.09 -19.54
C THR A 37 -9.21 -4.15 -18.53
N THR A 38 -8.15 -3.79 -17.80
CA THR A 38 -8.04 -3.95 -16.34
C THR A 38 -8.00 -2.55 -15.70
N GLY A 39 -9.10 -2.09 -15.13
CA GLY A 39 -9.25 -0.87 -14.31
C GLY A 39 -8.81 0.45 -14.97
N GLN A 40 -9.72 1.39 -15.21
CA GLN A 40 -9.29 2.75 -15.58
C GLN A 40 -8.26 3.27 -14.56
N GLY A 41 -7.06 3.65 -15.03
CA GLY A 41 -6.00 4.19 -14.18
C GLY A 41 -4.94 3.20 -13.69
N LEU A 42 -4.96 1.92 -14.10
CA LEU A 42 -3.81 1.03 -13.91
C LEU A 42 -2.80 1.22 -15.06
N LEU A 43 -1.57 1.54 -14.71
CA LEU A 43 -0.45 1.65 -15.65
C LEU A 43 0.51 0.47 -15.44
N PRO A 44 1.25 0.05 -16.49
CA PRO A 44 2.29 -0.95 -16.34
C PRO A 44 3.29 -0.57 -15.24
N ALA A 45 3.68 -1.53 -14.41
CA ALA A 45 4.77 -1.30 -13.45
C ALA A 45 6.08 -0.97 -14.18
N THR A 46 6.93 -0.16 -13.53
CA THR A 46 8.26 0.10 -14.06
C THR A 46 9.11 -1.16 -14.03
N ARG A 47 10.11 -1.25 -14.91
CA ARG A 47 11.07 -2.36 -14.90
C ARG A 47 11.71 -2.57 -13.53
N ARG A 48 12.01 -1.46 -12.82
CA ARG A 48 12.55 -1.49 -11.46
C ARG A 48 11.60 -2.19 -10.48
N ALA A 49 10.34 -1.77 -10.43
CA ALA A 49 9.35 -2.36 -9.51
C ALA A 49 9.12 -3.85 -9.80
N ILE A 50 9.10 -4.25 -11.07
CA ILE A 50 9.00 -5.66 -11.47
C ILE A 50 10.19 -6.47 -10.96
N VAL A 51 11.42 -5.98 -11.15
CA VAL A 51 12.64 -6.66 -10.69
C VAL A 51 12.70 -6.75 -9.17
N GLU A 52 12.32 -5.68 -8.47
CA GLU A 52 12.25 -5.64 -7.00
C GLU A 52 11.23 -6.67 -6.48
N LEU A 53 10.00 -6.67 -7.01
CA LEU A 53 8.97 -7.67 -6.65
C LEU A 53 9.46 -9.10 -6.87
N GLN A 54 10.02 -9.39 -8.04
CA GLN A 54 10.52 -10.73 -8.36
C GLN A 54 11.66 -11.16 -7.43
N SER A 55 12.52 -10.22 -7.02
CA SER A 55 13.62 -10.51 -6.10
C SER A 55 13.10 -10.80 -4.68
N ILE A 56 12.11 -10.05 -4.22
CA ILE A 56 11.40 -10.31 -2.96
C ILE A 56 10.73 -11.69 -3.00
N MET A 57 9.96 -11.98 -4.05
CA MET A 57 9.27 -13.26 -4.20
C MET A 57 10.26 -14.44 -4.16
N ARG A 58 11.40 -14.32 -4.87
CA ARG A 58 12.47 -15.32 -4.83
C ARG A 58 13.06 -15.51 -3.43
N ALA A 59 13.37 -14.41 -2.74
CA ALA A 59 13.94 -14.46 -1.39
C ALA A 59 12.98 -15.10 -0.37
N LEU A 60 11.68 -14.87 -0.53
CA LEU A 60 10.65 -15.46 0.32
C LEU A 60 10.25 -16.89 -0.10
N GLY A 61 10.70 -17.37 -1.27
CA GLY A 61 10.19 -18.61 -1.84
C GLY A 61 8.71 -18.54 -2.23
N TYR A 62 8.17 -17.34 -2.43
CA TYR A 62 6.79 -17.11 -2.84
C TYR A 62 6.65 -17.46 -4.33
N ARG A 63 6.00 -18.59 -4.63
CA ARG A 63 5.89 -19.15 -5.99
C ARG A 63 4.53 -18.91 -6.67
N ALA A 64 3.55 -18.41 -5.93
CA ALA A 64 2.24 -18.12 -6.50
C ALA A 64 2.33 -16.91 -7.46
N PRO A 65 1.45 -16.84 -8.49
CA PRO A 65 1.36 -15.66 -9.34
C PRO A 65 1.03 -14.41 -8.53
N LEU A 66 1.86 -13.37 -8.67
CA LEU A 66 1.64 -12.06 -8.07
C LEU A 66 1.98 -11.00 -9.10
N GLU A 67 1.00 -10.17 -9.44
CA GLU A 67 1.17 -9.12 -10.43
C GLU A 67 1.44 -7.77 -9.74
N ILE A 68 2.07 -6.83 -10.46
CA ILE A 68 2.32 -5.48 -9.96
C ILE A 68 1.96 -4.44 -10.99
N TYR A 69 1.25 -3.40 -10.55
CA TYR A 69 0.83 -2.29 -11.41
C TYR A 69 1.05 -0.96 -10.71
N GLN A 70 1.32 0.07 -11.51
CA GLN A 70 1.09 1.43 -11.07
C GLN A 70 -0.43 1.66 -10.99
N GLY A 71 -0.92 2.25 -9.91
CA GLY A 71 -2.36 2.44 -9.71
C GLY A 71 -2.71 3.71 -8.94
N GLY A 72 -4.00 4.02 -8.90
CA GLY A 72 -4.56 5.21 -8.24
C GLY A 72 -4.61 5.14 -6.70
N VAL A 73 -3.62 4.52 -6.07
CA VAL A 73 -3.44 4.55 -4.61
C VAL A 73 -2.51 5.71 -4.23
N PRO A 74 -2.61 6.27 -3.01
CA PRO A 74 -1.67 7.30 -2.56
C PRO A 74 -0.29 6.72 -2.18
N ASN A 75 -0.20 5.41 -1.97
CA ASN A 75 0.96 4.69 -1.42
C ASN A 75 1.21 3.36 -2.18
N ALA A 76 1.41 2.24 -1.49
CA ALA A 76 1.35 0.89 -2.05
C ALA A 76 0.27 0.08 -1.31
N ALA A 77 -0.27 -0.93 -1.98
CA ALA A 77 -1.32 -1.78 -1.42
C ALA A 77 -1.38 -3.17 -2.06
N ALA A 78 -1.49 -4.20 -1.23
CA ALA A 78 -1.85 -5.55 -1.61
C ALA A 78 -3.37 -5.68 -1.82
N THR A 79 -3.78 -6.22 -2.97
CA THR A 79 -5.20 -6.39 -3.31
C THR A 79 -5.42 -7.58 -4.25
N VAL A 80 -6.67 -7.89 -4.58
CA VAL A 80 -7.03 -8.92 -5.55
C VAL A 80 -7.87 -8.29 -6.66
N ILE A 81 -7.38 -8.34 -7.90
CA ILE A 81 -8.11 -7.84 -9.07
C ILE A 81 -8.43 -9.04 -9.95
N GLY A 82 -9.71 -9.32 -10.15
CA GLY A 82 -10.11 -10.43 -11.02
C GLY A 82 -9.72 -11.82 -10.51
N GLY A 83 -9.66 -11.98 -9.19
CA GLY A 83 -9.21 -13.23 -8.57
C GLY A 83 -7.69 -13.43 -8.61
N ARG A 84 -6.92 -12.45 -9.10
CA ARG A 84 -5.46 -12.50 -9.15
C ARG A 84 -4.87 -11.62 -8.05
N PRO A 85 -3.89 -12.11 -7.27
CA PRO A 85 -3.11 -11.29 -6.34
C PRO A 85 -2.38 -10.17 -7.07
N VAL A 86 -2.49 -8.95 -6.57
CA VAL A 86 -1.90 -7.75 -7.15
C VAL A 86 -1.25 -6.89 -6.06
N VAL A 87 -0.08 -6.32 -6.36
CA VAL A 87 0.48 -5.16 -5.67
C VAL A 87 0.21 -3.92 -6.52
N LEU A 88 -0.49 -2.94 -5.95
CA LEU A 88 -0.64 -1.61 -6.54
C LEU A 88 0.36 -0.66 -5.88
N TYR A 89 0.93 0.25 -6.66
CA TYR A 89 1.77 1.31 -6.09
C TYR A 89 1.64 2.64 -6.82
N ASN A 90 1.93 3.71 -6.09
CA ASN A 90 2.13 5.05 -6.60
C ASN A 90 3.62 5.27 -6.90
N ALA A 91 3.96 5.58 -8.15
CA ALA A 91 5.36 5.77 -8.54
C ALA A 91 6.01 6.99 -7.86
N GLY A 92 5.27 8.07 -7.64
CA GLY A 92 5.74 9.25 -6.93
C GLY A 92 6.11 8.93 -5.48
N PHE A 93 5.27 8.15 -4.80
CA PHE A 93 5.50 7.66 -3.44
C PHE A 93 6.76 6.78 -3.35
N LEU A 94 6.87 5.71 -4.16
CA LEU A 94 8.05 4.84 -4.12
C LEU A 94 9.33 5.60 -4.49
N ASN A 95 9.27 6.52 -5.45
CA ASN A 95 10.41 7.38 -5.79
C ASN A 95 10.78 8.31 -4.62
N GLY A 96 9.80 8.82 -3.88
CA GLY A 96 10.02 9.60 -2.65
C GLY A 96 10.76 8.80 -1.59
N LEU A 97 10.32 7.56 -1.33
CA LEU A 97 11.00 6.65 -0.41
C LEU A 97 12.43 6.35 -0.87
N ALA A 98 12.63 6.03 -2.15
CA ALA A 98 13.95 5.75 -2.71
C ALA A 98 14.91 6.94 -2.62
N ARG A 99 14.41 8.18 -2.64
CA ARG A 99 15.21 9.40 -2.38
C ARG A 99 15.56 9.58 -0.91
N CYS A 100 14.64 9.26 0.01
CA CYS A 100 14.91 9.27 1.45
C CYS A 100 15.95 8.19 1.82
N HIS A 101 15.78 6.98 1.30
CA HIS A 101 16.70 5.87 1.49
C HIS A 101 16.56 4.85 0.35
N SER A 102 17.67 4.43 -0.26
CA SER A 102 17.67 3.60 -1.48
C SER A 102 16.88 2.28 -1.33
N ALA A 103 16.88 1.69 -0.13
CA ALA A 103 16.16 0.45 0.17
C ALA A 103 14.69 0.63 0.60
N ALA A 104 14.22 1.85 0.89
CA ALA A 104 12.91 2.06 1.51
C ALA A 104 11.75 1.62 0.61
N ALA A 105 11.85 1.85 -0.70
CA ALA A 105 10.84 1.36 -1.65
C ALA A 105 10.72 -0.17 -1.64
N VAL A 106 11.85 -0.89 -1.58
CA VAL A 106 11.89 -2.35 -1.54
C VAL A 106 11.24 -2.88 -0.25
N THR A 107 11.49 -2.24 0.90
CA THR A 107 10.87 -2.66 2.18
C THR A 107 9.35 -2.57 2.16
N VAL A 108 8.80 -1.53 1.52
CA VAL A 108 7.34 -1.37 1.37
C VAL A 108 6.78 -2.40 0.40
N LEU A 109 7.43 -2.64 -0.74
CA LEU A 109 7.01 -3.72 -1.64
C LEU A 109 7.07 -5.09 -0.95
N ALA A 110 8.07 -5.34 -0.11
CA ALA A 110 8.20 -6.58 0.66
C ALA A 110 7.10 -6.74 1.70
N HIS A 111 6.66 -5.63 2.31
CA HIS A 111 5.49 -5.61 3.18
C HIS A 111 4.21 -5.99 2.40
N GLU A 112 4.00 -5.44 1.20
CA GLU A 112 2.82 -5.82 0.39
C GLU A 112 2.84 -7.29 -0.05
N VAL A 113 4.02 -7.84 -0.37
CA VAL A 113 4.17 -9.29 -0.60
C VAL A 113 3.87 -10.07 0.69
N GLY A 114 4.23 -9.53 1.85
CA GLY A 114 3.92 -10.09 3.17
C GLY A 114 2.42 -10.26 3.40
N HIS A 115 1.59 -9.28 3.03
CA HIS A 115 0.13 -9.43 3.09
C HIS A 115 -0.38 -10.58 2.23
N HIS A 116 0.16 -10.76 1.02
CA HIS A 116 -0.21 -11.91 0.17
C HIS A 116 0.30 -13.23 0.73
N ALA A 117 1.52 -13.28 1.26
CA ALA A 117 2.09 -14.47 1.88
C ALA A 117 1.30 -14.92 3.13
N ASN A 118 0.79 -13.96 3.90
CA ASN A 118 -0.03 -14.20 5.09
C ASN A 118 -1.52 -14.41 4.78
N LEU A 119 -1.91 -14.40 3.49
CA LEU A 119 -3.29 -14.50 3.03
C LEU A 119 -4.21 -13.37 3.54
N ASP A 120 -3.63 -12.21 3.87
CA ASP A 120 -4.36 -11.05 4.42
C ASP A 120 -5.29 -10.39 3.40
N THR A 121 -5.14 -10.70 2.11
CA THR A 121 -5.98 -10.23 1.00
C THR A 121 -7.17 -11.15 0.71
N GLN A 122 -7.31 -12.27 1.43
CA GLN A 122 -8.42 -13.20 1.29
C GLN A 122 -9.62 -12.80 2.15
N TRP A 123 -10.82 -13.27 1.77
CA TRP A 123 -12.07 -13.01 2.49
C TRP A 123 -12.01 -13.43 3.97
N THR A 124 -11.32 -14.52 4.30
CA THR A 124 -11.16 -15.02 5.66
C THR A 124 -10.41 -14.05 6.57
N ALA A 125 -9.53 -13.21 6.01
CA ALA A 125 -8.73 -12.23 6.76
C ALA A 125 -9.52 -10.98 7.20
N GLN A 126 -10.81 -10.86 6.84
CA GLN A 126 -11.66 -9.75 7.32
C GLN A 126 -11.85 -9.79 8.84
N PHE A 127 -11.79 -10.98 9.45
CA PHE A 127 -11.91 -11.18 10.90
C PHE A 127 -10.57 -11.05 11.63
N LYS A 128 -9.45 -10.96 10.89
CA LYS A 128 -8.13 -10.77 11.47
C LYS A 128 -7.95 -9.31 11.85
N HIS A 129 -7.53 -9.10 13.11
CA HIS A 129 -7.29 -7.76 13.63
C HIS A 129 -6.31 -6.99 12.72
N PRO A 130 -6.57 -5.72 12.34
CA PRO A 130 -5.73 -4.96 11.41
C PRO A 130 -4.25 -4.97 11.80
N TRP A 131 -3.93 -4.74 13.07
CA TRP A 131 -2.56 -4.75 13.55
C TRP A 131 -1.86 -6.09 13.39
N SER A 132 -2.59 -7.21 13.53
CA SER A 132 -2.00 -8.54 13.32
C SER A 132 -1.66 -8.79 11.85
N LYS A 133 -2.34 -8.12 10.92
CA LYS A 133 -2.01 -8.13 9.49
C LYS A 133 -0.75 -7.30 9.24
N GLU A 134 -0.74 -6.05 9.71
CA GLU A 134 0.40 -5.13 9.57
C GLU A 134 1.70 -5.70 10.15
N LEU A 135 1.66 -6.18 11.40
CA LEU A 135 2.85 -6.74 12.06
C LEU A 135 3.31 -8.05 11.41
N GLY A 136 2.38 -8.86 10.91
CA GLY A 136 2.72 -10.06 10.15
C GLY A 136 3.39 -9.73 8.81
N ALA A 137 2.92 -8.71 8.11
CA ALA A 137 3.53 -8.24 6.86
C ALA A 137 4.91 -7.59 7.12
N ASP A 138 5.06 -6.83 8.21
CA ASP A 138 6.34 -6.28 8.67
C ASP A 138 7.36 -7.38 8.99
N PHE A 139 6.96 -8.45 9.66
CA PHE A 139 7.81 -9.62 9.89
C PHE A 139 8.30 -10.22 8.58
N VAL A 140 7.39 -10.46 7.62
CA VAL A 140 7.77 -11.01 6.30
C VAL A 140 8.70 -10.06 5.54
N SER A 141 8.48 -8.75 5.64
CA SER A 141 9.39 -7.74 5.07
C SER A 141 10.80 -7.86 5.66
N GLY A 142 10.91 -8.01 6.99
CA GLY A 142 12.19 -8.27 7.67
C GLY A 142 12.92 -9.51 7.14
N VAL A 143 12.21 -10.63 7.01
CA VAL A 143 12.75 -11.90 6.44
C VAL A 143 13.24 -11.68 5.01
N ALA A 144 12.44 -11.02 4.16
CA ALA A 144 12.79 -10.75 2.77
C ALA A 144 14.09 -9.92 2.68
N MET A 145 14.16 -8.82 3.43
CA MET A 145 15.30 -7.93 3.43
C MET A 145 16.58 -8.66 3.87
N ARG A 146 16.50 -9.48 4.93
CA ARG A 146 17.63 -10.28 5.40
C ARG A 146 18.13 -11.24 4.33
N ARG A 147 17.22 -12.01 3.71
CA ARG A 147 17.56 -13.02 2.69
C ARG A 147 18.06 -12.41 1.38
N MET A 148 17.69 -11.16 1.10
CA MET A 148 18.23 -10.38 -0.03
C MET A 148 19.61 -9.77 0.27
N GLY A 149 20.16 -9.95 1.49
CA GLY A 149 21.48 -9.47 1.87
C GLY A 149 21.52 -8.00 2.30
N TYR A 150 20.36 -7.37 2.52
CA TYR A 150 20.30 -6.00 3.05
C TYR A 150 20.74 -5.94 4.51
N SER A 151 21.25 -4.79 4.93
CA SER A 151 21.59 -4.54 6.33
C SER A 151 20.34 -4.28 7.19
N TRP A 152 20.50 -4.34 8.51
CA TRP A 152 19.43 -3.95 9.42
C TRP A 152 18.96 -2.50 9.18
N ARG A 153 19.91 -1.58 8.90
CA ARG A 153 19.60 -0.18 8.60
C ARG A 153 18.72 -0.04 7.36
N ASP A 154 18.95 -0.88 6.36
CA ASP A 154 18.12 -0.91 5.14
C ASP A 154 16.73 -1.47 5.44
N ALA A 155 16.63 -2.55 6.23
CA ALA A 155 15.37 -3.22 6.54
C ALA A 155 14.36 -2.31 7.27
N GLN A 156 14.84 -1.42 8.14
CA GLN A 156 13.97 -0.45 8.84
C GLN A 156 13.64 0.81 8.03
N SER A 157 14.23 0.99 6.84
CA SER A 157 14.19 2.27 6.14
C SER A 157 12.79 2.68 5.65
N GLY A 158 11.91 1.72 5.32
CA GLY A 158 10.52 2.01 4.94
C GLY A 158 9.72 2.71 6.02
N ILE A 159 9.77 2.21 7.26
CA ILE A 159 9.09 2.82 8.40
C ILE A 159 9.66 4.21 8.68
N ASN A 160 10.98 4.33 8.73
CA ASN A 160 11.65 5.59 9.03
C ASN A 160 11.36 6.68 7.98
N CYS A 161 11.30 6.31 6.69
CA CYS A 161 11.00 7.25 5.62
C CYS A 161 9.49 7.56 5.45
N SER A 162 8.60 6.66 5.86
CA SER A 162 7.14 6.85 5.68
C SER A 162 6.48 7.53 6.88
N PHE A 163 6.91 7.17 8.09
CA PHE A 163 6.26 7.57 9.34
C PHE A 163 7.22 8.25 10.33
N GLY A 164 8.51 7.96 10.22
CA GLY A 164 9.51 8.31 11.23
C GLY A 164 9.56 7.28 12.37
N PRO A 165 10.58 7.32 13.23
CA PRO A 165 10.85 6.25 14.21
C PRO A 165 9.84 6.18 15.38
N PHE A 166 9.03 7.22 15.60
CA PHE A 166 8.13 7.33 16.76
C PHE A 166 6.70 7.74 16.39
N SER A 167 6.25 7.45 15.16
CA SER A 167 4.86 7.75 14.80
C SER A 167 3.88 6.95 15.69
N PRO A 168 2.85 7.60 16.27
CA PRO A 168 1.84 6.92 17.05
C PRO A 168 1.00 5.98 16.19
N GLY A 169 0.45 4.94 16.82
CA GLY A 169 -0.50 4.03 16.19
C GLY A 169 -1.91 4.62 16.10
N ASN A 170 -2.75 3.99 15.30
CA ASN A 170 -4.17 4.30 15.16
C ASN A 170 -4.99 3.00 15.03
N GLN A 171 -6.28 3.13 14.74
CA GLN A 171 -7.20 1.99 14.68
C GLN A 171 -6.79 0.91 13.66
N SER A 172 -6.16 1.29 12.54
CA SER A 172 -5.76 0.36 11.47
C SER A 172 -4.28 0.01 11.49
N HIS A 173 -3.40 0.90 11.95
CA HIS A 173 -1.95 0.71 11.90
C HIS A 173 -1.30 0.80 13.29
N PRO A 174 -0.40 -0.13 13.67
CA PRO A 174 0.39 -0.03 14.89
C PRO A 174 1.34 1.18 14.87
N ASP A 175 1.83 1.56 16.05
CA ASP A 175 2.91 2.55 16.19
C ASP A 175 4.22 2.05 15.56
N SER A 176 5.11 3.00 15.21
CA SER A 176 6.36 2.68 14.51
C SER A 176 7.27 1.73 15.29
N GLN A 177 7.27 1.78 16.62
CA GLN A 177 8.16 0.94 17.42
C GLN A 177 7.73 -0.53 17.37
N ARG A 178 6.43 -0.81 17.42
CA ARG A 178 5.91 -2.18 17.24
C ARG A 178 6.19 -2.71 15.84
N ARG A 179 6.01 -1.87 14.82
CA ARG A 179 6.34 -2.22 13.42
C ARG A 179 7.82 -2.55 13.27
N LEU A 180 8.71 -1.68 13.74
CA LEU A 180 10.16 -1.89 13.72
C LEU A 180 10.57 -3.17 14.48
N ARG A 181 9.92 -3.48 15.61
CA ARG A 181 10.14 -4.73 16.33
C ARG A 181 9.77 -5.95 15.48
N ALA A 182 8.60 -5.95 14.83
CA ALA A 182 8.21 -7.05 13.96
C ALA A 182 9.17 -7.23 12.79
N ILE A 183 9.65 -6.14 12.18
CA ILE A 183 10.70 -6.20 11.13
C ILE A 183 11.99 -6.79 11.70
N ASN A 184 12.41 -6.39 12.91
CA ASN A 184 13.60 -6.95 13.57
C ASN A 184 13.48 -8.44 13.83
N ASP A 185 12.32 -8.88 14.31
CA ASP A 185 12.04 -10.29 14.60
C ASP A 185 12.11 -11.12 13.30
N GLY A 186 11.51 -10.62 12.22
CA GLY A 186 11.60 -11.24 10.89
C GLY A 186 13.02 -11.23 10.32
N TYR A 187 13.72 -10.11 10.44
CA TYR A 187 15.10 -9.97 9.97
C TYR A 187 16.06 -10.92 10.72
N SER A 188 15.80 -11.19 12.00
CA SER A 188 16.60 -12.13 12.81
C SER A 188 16.31 -13.61 12.48
N ALA A 189 15.12 -13.91 11.96
CA ALA A 189 14.70 -15.26 11.57
C ALA A 189 15.08 -15.65 10.13
N GLY A 190 15.42 -14.65 9.29
CA GLY A 190 15.71 -14.81 7.86
C GLY A 190 17.09 -15.36 7.54
#